data_AF-C4F9K9-F1
#
_entry.id   AF-C4F9K9-F1
#
_cell.length_a   1.000
_cell.length_b   1.000
_cell.length_c   1.000
_cell.angle_alpha   90.00
_cell.angle_beta   90.00
_cell.angle_gamma   90.00
#
_symmetry.space_group_name_H-M   'P 1'
#
loop_
_entity.id
_entity.type
_entity.pdbx_description
1 polymer ?
#
loop_
_entity_poly.entity_id
_entity_poly.type
_entity_poly.pdbx_seq_one_letter_code
_entity_poly.pdbx_strand_id
1 'polypeptide(L)' 'MITGAAKNKVDAIWQKMWEGGITNPLDVISNLTYLMFMRSLEIQQH' A
#
# COMPACT_ATOMS: atom_id res chain seq x y z
N MET A 1 -5.77 -3.68 18.93
CA MET A 1 -5.39 -2.29 18.59
C MET A 1 -4.21 -2.34 17.64
N ILE A 2 -4.28 -1.64 16.50
CA ILE A 2 -3.08 -1.39 15.68
C ILE A 2 -2.12 -0.56 16.52
N THR A 3 -0.87 -1.01 16.66
CA THR A 3 0.16 -0.26 17.38
C THR A 3 0.46 1.05 16.66
N GLY A 4 0.85 2.10 17.39
CA GLY A 4 1.15 3.41 16.78
C GLY A 4 2.16 3.33 15.63
N ALA A 5 3.13 2.42 15.72
CA ALA A 5 4.12 2.19 14.67
C ALA A 5 3.51 1.64 13.37
N ALA A 6 2.54 0.75 13.44
CA ALA A 6 1.87 0.20 12.26
C ALA A 6 0.95 1.25 11.60
N LYS A 7 0.23 2.04 12.41
CA LYS A 7 -0.57 3.16 11.91
C LYS A 7 0.29 4.17 11.15
N ASN A 8 1.43 4.57 11.72
CA ASN A 8 2.35 5.51 11.09
C ASN A 8 2.86 5.03 9.71
N LYS A 9 3.09 3.72 9.54
CA LYS A 9 3.48 3.14 8.25
C LYS A 9 2.36 3.23 7.21
N VAL A 10 1.12 2.94 7.63
CA VAL A 10 -0.06 3.07 6.77
C VAL A 10 -0.28 4.52 6.36
N ASP A 11 -0.18 5.46 7.31
CA ASP A 11 -0.34 6.89 7.06
C ASP A 11 0.75 7.41 6.09
N ALA A 12 1.99 6.93 6.20
CA ALA A 12 3.06 7.28 5.28
C ALA A 12 2.82 6.77 3.84
N ILE A 13 2.28 5.57 3.69
CA ILE A 13 1.89 5.03 2.37
C ILE A 13 0.77 5.89 1.77
N TRP A 14 -0.21 6.25 2.60
CA TRP A 14 -1.33 7.10 2.19
C TRP A 14 -0.85 8.48 1.71
N GLN A 15 0.06 9.13 2.45
CA GLN A 15 0.66 10.41 2.04
C GLN A 15 1.37 10.32 0.69
N LYS A 16 2.15 9.24 0.45
CA LYS A 16 2.85 9.05 -0.83
C LYS A 16 1.89 8.91 -2.01
N MET A 17 0.76 8.23 -1.83
CA MET A 17 -0.25 8.10 -2.88
C MET A 17 -0.93 9.43 -3.18
N TRP A 18 -1.19 10.22 -2.15
CA TRP A 18 -1.73 11.57 -2.27
C TRP A 18 -0.76 12.52 -2.99
N GLU A 19 0.52 12.52 -2.63
CA GLU A 19 1.59 13.29 -3.31
C GLU A 19 1.73 12.89 -4.79
N GLY A 20 1.48 11.62 -5.12
CA GLY A 20 1.47 11.09 -6.48
C GLY A 20 0.20 11.41 -7.29
N GLY A 21 -0.77 12.14 -6.71
CA GLY A 21 -2.02 12.52 -7.37
C GLY A 21 -3.12 11.44 -7.39
N ILE A 22 -2.92 10.33 -6.68
CA ILE A 22 -3.94 9.27 -6.52
C ILE A 22 -4.72 9.54 -5.23
N THR A 23 -5.82 10.28 -5.37
CA THR A 23 -6.63 10.74 -4.22
C THR A 23 -7.83 9.85 -3.93
N ASN A 24 -8.25 9.03 -4.90
CA ASN A 24 -9.39 8.12 -4.75
C ASN A 24 -9.00 6.89 -3.90
N PRO A 25 -9.63 6.66 -2.73
CA PRO A 25 -9.32 5.54 -1.86
C PRO A 25 -9.39 4.16 -2.50
N LEU A 26 -10.34 3.95 -3.42
CA LEU A 26 -10.50 2.66 -4.09
C LEU A 26 -9.31 2.37 -5.02
N ASP A 27 -8.84 3.39 -5.73
CA ASP A 27 -7.68 3.27 -6.62
C ASP A 27 -6.40 3.03 -5.83
N VAL A 28 -6.23 3.68 -4.67
CA VAL A 28 -5.11 3.44 -3.76
C VAL A 28 -5.07 1.98 -3.29
N ILE A 29 -6.20 1.45 -2.82
CA ILE A 29 -6.28 0.08 -2.30
C ILE A 29 -6.02 -0.93 -3.42
N SER A 30 -6.59 -0.71 -4.60
CA SER A 30 -6.39 -1.57 -5.77
C SER A 30 -4.91 -1.63 -6.18
N ASN A 31 -4.26 -0.48 -6.32
CA ASN A 31 -2.84 -0.39 -6.67
C ASN A 31 -1.93 -1.04 -5.63
N LEU A 32 -2.21 -0.84 -4.33
CA LEU A 32 -1.47 -1.53 -3.26
C LEU A 32 -1.66 -3.04 -3.34
N THR A 33 -2.87 -3.51 -3.62
CA THR A 33 -3.17 -4.94 -3.77
C THR A 33 -2.41 -5.55 -4.95
N TYR A 34 -2.34 -4.86 -6.08
CA TYR A 34 -1.55 -5.31 -7.22
C TYR A 34 -0.06 -5.39 -6.90
N LEU A 35 0.51 -4.41 -6.23
CA LEU A 35 1.91 -4.44 -5.79
C LEU A 35 2.20 -5.61 -4.85
N MET A 36 1.31 -5.84 -3.87
CA MET A 36 1.43 -6.98 -2.96
C MET A 36 1.34 -8.31 -3.70
N PHE A 37 0.46 -8.41 -4.70
CA PHE A 37 0.31 -9.61 -5.51
C PHE A 37 1.54 -9.88 -6.38
N MET A 38 2.06 -8.87 -7.09
CA MET A 38 3.27 -9.02 -7.90
C MET A 38 4.46 -9.48 -7.06
N ARG A 39 4.65 -8.89 -5.87
CA ARG A 39 5.68 -9.32 -4.92
C ARG A 39 5.45 -10.74 -4.42
N SER A 40 4.19 -11.12 -4.13
CA SER A 40 3.86 -12.47 -3.70
C SER A 40 4.19 -13.49 -4.79
N LEU A 41 3.92 -13.17 -6.05
CA LEU A 41 4.29 -14.03 -7.18
C LEU A 41 5.81 -14.15 -7.30
N GLU A 42 6.56 -13.04 -7.20
CA GLU A 42 8.02 -13.07 -7.21
C GLU A 42 8.60 -13.99 -6.13
N ILE A 43 8.05 -13.92 -4.91
CA ILE A 43 8.46 -14.78 -3.78
C ILE A 43 8.10 -16.25 -4.03
N GLN A 44 6.98 -16.54 -4.71
CA GLN A 44 6.55 -17.91 -5.01
C GLN A 44 7.32 -18.58 -6.16
N GLN A 45 7.92 -17.80 -7.05
CA GLN A 45 8.66 -18.29 -8.22
C GLN A 45 10.15 -18.56 -7.92
N HIS A 46 10.60 -18.30 -6.69
CA HIS A 46 11.95 -18.53 -6.17
C HIS A 46 11.94 -19.53 -5.02
#